data_AF-A0AAV2PXF6-F1
#
_entry.id   AF-A0AAV2PXF6-F1
#
_cell.length_a   1.000
_cell.length_b   1.000
_cell.length_c   1.000
_cell.angle_alpha   90.00
_cell.angle_beta   90.00
_cell.angle_gamma   90.00
#
_symmetry.space_group_name_H-M   'P 1'
#
loop_
_entity.id
_entity.type
_entity.pdbx_description
1 polymer ?
#
loop_
_entity_poly.entity_id
_entity_poly.type
_entity_poly.pdbx_seq_one_letter_code
_entity_poly.pdbx_strand_id
1 'polypeptide(L)'
;QHKHIITAADISGLIEVTNSRISNLTCTLRKLGEIDDNLSINIQTDVNRIKSLPDVSDSFRQDLIQNVQQCEALAKCLPLENSHNVVPPSAIKRILAYLECEKKKRLIACMKEDLKHRISDIDISPIKELHPHETDDQTIERAVFVLYAAEPDSFELKSYFQRFLLL
;
A
#
# COMPACT_ATOMS: atom_id res chain seq x y z
N GLN A 1 31.33 -24.26 7.17
CA GLN A 1 29.97 -23.69 7.05
C GLN A 1 29.05 -24.76 6.51
N HIS A 2 28.12 -25.28 7.32
CA HIS A 2 27.10 -26.21 6.83
C HIS A 2 25.98 -25.39 6.15
N LYS A 3 25.82 -25.55 4.82
CA LYS A 3 24.61 -25.09 4.14
C LYS A 3 23.46 -25.98 4.60
N HIS A 4 22.43 -25.38 5.20
CA HIS A 4 21.19 -26.09 5.46
C HIS A 4 20.61 -26.50 4.11
N ILE A 5 20.55 -27.80 3.83
CA ILE A 5 19.95 -28.33 2.61
C ILE A 5 18.43 -28.29 2.82
N ILE A 6 17.72 -27.59 1.94
CA ILE A 6 16.25 -27.58 1.93
C ILE A 6 15.80 -28.94 1.37
N THR A 7 15.00 -29.67 2.14
CA THR A 7 14.45 -30.96 1.74
C THR A 7 13.08 -30.81 1.07
N ALA A 8 12.63 -31.85 0.37
CA ALA A 8 11.28 -31.90 -0.19
C ALA A 8 10.19 -31.80 0.90
N ALA A 9 10.46 -32.31 2.10
CA ALA A 9 9.55 -32.21 3.24
C ALA A 9 9.43 -30.75 3.71
N ASP A 10 10.54 -30.01 3.78
CA ASP A 10 10.55 -28.60 4.15
C ASP A 10 9.72 -27.76 3.16
N ILE A 11 9.90 -28.01 1.85
CA ILE A 11 9.12 -27.33 0.80
C ILE A 11 7.63 -27.65 0.91
N SER A 12 7.29 -28.92 1.14
CA SER A 12 5.89 -29.35 1.28
C SER A 12 5.21 -28.70 2.48
N GLY A 13 5.90 -28.64 3.62
CA GLY A 13 5.41 -27.93 4.81
C GLY A 13 5.19 -26.43 4.58
N LEU A 14 6.12 -25.78 3.86
CA LEU A 14 5.96 -24.36 3.49
C LEU A 14 4.77 -24.11 2.57
N ILE A 15 4.50 -25.02 1.63
CA ILE A 15 3.34 -24.94 0.74
C ILE A 15 2.04 -25.06 1.55
N GLU A 16 1.97 -26.00 2.49
CA GLU A 16 0.78 -26.19 3.34
C GLU A 16 0.51 -24.95 4.22
N VAL A 17 1.55 -24.42 4.87
CA VAL A 17 1.44 -23.17 5.65
C VAL A 17 0.99 -22.02 4.76
N THR A 18 1.51 -21.92 3.55
CA THR A 18 1.13 -20.88 2.60
C THR A 18 -0.34 -21.01 2.19
N ASN A 19 -0.81 -22.21 1.87
CA ASN A 19 -2.21 -22.45 1.53
C ASN A 19 -3.17 -22.12 2.70
N SER A 20 -2.78 -22.46 3.93
CA SER A 20 -3.55 -22.09 5.13
C SER A 20 -3.67 -20.56 5.28
N ARG A 21 -2.56 -19.83 5.09
CA ARG A 21 -2.56 -18.35 5.11
C ARG A 21 -3.41 -17.75 3.99
N ILE A 22 -3.35 -18.31 2.78
CA ILE A 22 -4.20 -17.88 1.65
C ILE A 22 -5.68 -18.09 1.98
N SER A 23 -6.03 -19.24 2.56
CA SER A 23 -7.41 -19.54 2.97
C SER A 23 -7.92 -18.51 3.97
N ASN A 24 -7.15 -18.21 5.01
CA ASN A 24 -7.51 -17.20 6.01
C ASN A 24 -7.63 -15.79 5.41
N LEU A 25 -6.68 -15.40 4.55
CA LEU A 25 -6.69 -14.11 3.86
C LEU A 25 -7.95 -13.97 3.00
N THR A 26 -8.17 -14.91 2.08
CA THR A 26 -9.31 -14.86 1.15
C THR A 26 -10.65 -14.93 1.87
N CYS A 27 -10.78 -15.72 2.94
CA CYS A 27 -11.97 -15.73 3.80
C CYS A 27 -12.23 -14.35 4.41
N THR A 28 -11.20 -13.69 4.93
CA THR A 28 -11.31 -12.36 5.55
C THR A 28 -11.72 -11.32 4.51
N LEU A 29 -11.04 -11.28 3.35
CA LEU A 29 -11.33 -10.31 2.29
C LEU A 29 -12.75 -10.46 1.72
N ARG A 30 -13.25 -11.69 1.60
CA ARG A 30 -14.65 -11.94 1.19
C ARG A 30 -15.64 -11.40 2.21
N LYS A 31 -15.40 -11.62 3.50
CA LYS A 31 -16.25 -11.09 4.58
C LYS A 31 -16.26 -9.56 4.61
N LEU A 32 -15.15 -8.93 4.25
CA LEU A 32 -15.04 -7.48 4.12
C LEU A 32 -15.66 -6.95 2.81
N GLY A 33 -16.01 -7.83 1.86
CA GLY A 33 -16.50 -7.44 0.54
C GLY A 33 -15.43 -6.85 -0.37
N GLU A 34 -14.15 -7.05 -0.05
CA GLU A 34 -13.00 -6.57 -0.83
C GLU A 34 -12.67 -7.48 -2.02
N ILE A 35 -13.08 -8.76 -1.95
CA ILE A 35 -13.00 -9.69 -3.08
C ILE A 35 -14.31 -10.48 -3.24
N ASP A 36 -14.59 -10.93 -4.46
CA ASP A 36 -15.72 -11.82 -4.77
C ASP A 36 -15.34 -13.32 -4.67
N ASP A 37 -16.30 -14.19 -4.98
CA ASP A 37 -16.10 -15.65 -5.00
C ASP A 37 -15.03 -16.08 -6.02
N ASN A 38 -14.86 -15.31 -7.10
CA ASN A 38 -13.89 -15.52 -8.16
C ASN A 38 -12.50 -14.92 -7.85
N LEU A 39 -12.26 -14.43 -6.63
CA LEU A 39 -11.02 -13.77 -6.22
C LEU A 39 -10.74 -12.47 -7.02
N SER A 40 -11.78 -11.83 -7.53
CA SER A 40 -11.70 -10.51 -8.18
C SER A 40 -11.76 -9.43 -7.12
N ILE A 41 -10.87 -8.44 -7.23
CA ILE A 41 -10.83 -7.27 -6.33
C ILE A 41 -12.06 -6.41 -6.59
N ASN A 42 -12.77 -6.04 -5.52
CA ASN A 42 -13.91 -5.14 -5.54
C ASN A 42 -13.53 -3.79 -4.91
N ILE A 43 -13.02 -2.89 -5.73
CA ILE A 43 -12.62 -1.56 -5.27
C ILE A 43 -13.81 -0.67 -4.85
N GLN A 44 -15.05 -1.01 -5.23
CA GLN A 44 -16.20 -0.18 -4.91
C GLN A 44 -16.47 -0.15 -3.40
N THR A 45 -16.19 -1.24 -2.71
CA THR A 45 -16.23 -1.32 -1.25
C THR A 45 -15.29 -0.30 -0.62
N ASP A 46 -14.03 -0.24 -1.08
CA ASP A 46 -13.03 0.71 -0.61
C ASP A 46 -13.41 2.15 -0.95
N VAL A 47 -13.87 2.41 -2.18
CA VAL A 47 -14.32 3.75 -2.59
C VAL A 47 -15.49 4.23 -1.73
N ASN A 48 -16.45 3.36 -1.42
CA ASN A 48 -17.58 3.71 -0.56
C ASN A 48 -17.12 3.98 0.88
N ARG A 49 -16.20 3.16 1.42
CA ARG A 49 -15.58 3.37 2.73
C ARG A 49 -14.87 4.72 2.79
N ILE A 50 -14.05 5.04 1.79
CA ILE A 50 -13.35 6.33 1.70
C ILE A 50 -14.34 7.49 1.61
N LYS A 51 -15.42 7.37 0.83
CA LYS A 51 -16.47 8.39 0.74
C LYS A 51 -17.21 8.61 2.06
N SER A 52 -17.28 7.59 2.91
CA SER A 52 -17.94 7.65 4.21
C SER A 52 -17.06 8.19 5.34
N LEU A 53 -15.76 8.42 5.11
CA LEU A 53 -14.86 8.92 6.14
C LEU A 53 -15.33 10.31 6.65
N PRO A 54 -15.57 10.48 7.96
CA PRO A 54 -15.89 11.77 8.54
C PRO A 54 -14.64 12.66 8.59
N ASP A 55 -14.85 13.97 8.63
CA ASP A 55 -13.83 14.96 9.00
C ASP A 55 -12.52 14.93 8.18
N VAL A 56 -12.59 14.56 6.89
CA VAL A 56 -11.47 14.65 5.94
C VAL A 56 -11.74 15.65 4.84
N SER A 57 -10.68 16.34 4.38
CA SER A 57 -10.75 17.28 3.27
C SER A 57 -11.17 16.59 1.96
N ASP A 58 -11.87 17.31 1.09
CA ASP A 58 -12.28 16.75 -0.21
C ASP A 58 -11.08 16.40 -1.09
N SER A 59 -10.00 17.18 -1.02
CA SER A 59 -8.75 16.87 -1.73
C SER A 59 -8.15 15.56 -1.23
N PHE A 60 -8.04 15.36 0.08
CA PHE A 60 -7.50 14.11 0.64
C PHE A 60 -8.38 12.91 0.29
N ARG A 61 -9.71 13.09 0.33
CA ARG A 61 -10.66 12.05 -0.08
C ARG A 61 -10.48 11.65 -1.55
N GLN A 62 -10.30 12.62 -2.44
CA GLN A 62 -10.04 12.35 -3.86
C GLN A 62 -8.69 11.64 -4.06
N ASP A 63 -7.64 12.06 -3.36
CA ASP A 63 -6.33 11.41 -3.40
C ASP A 63 -6.44 9.92 -3.00
N LEU A 64 -7.18 9.61 -1.92
CA LEU A 64 -7.42 8.23 -1.48
C LEU A 64 -8.19 7.39 -2.53
N ILE A 65 -9.23 7.96 -3.15
CA ILE A 65 -10.01 7.28 -4.20
C ILE A 65 -9.13 7.00 -5.42
N GLN A 66 -8.34 7.99 -5.86
CA GLN A 66 -7.42 7.83 -6.99
C GLN A 66 -6.36 6.77 -6.70
N ASN A 67 -5.85 6.71 -5.47
CA ASN A 67 -4.89 5.69 -5.05
C ASN A 67 -5.44 4.27 -5.19
N VAL A 68 -6.68 4.03 -4.75
CA VAL A 68 -7.36 2.73 -4.92
C VAL A 68 -7.47 2.35 -6.40
N GLN A 69 -7.88 3.28 -7.26
CA GLN A 69 -8.00 3.05 -8.71
C GLN A 69 -6.64 2.75 -9.36
N GLN A 70 -5.59 3.49 -8.97
CA GLN A 70 -4.23 3.25 -9.45
C GLN A 70 -3.72 1.87 -9.04
N CYS A 71 -3.98 1.44 -7.80
CA CYS A 71 -3.56 0.13 -7.31
C CYS A 71 -4.32 -1.01 -7.99
N GLU A 72 -5.60 -0.82 -8.30
CA GLU A 72 -6.36 -1.78 -9.11
C GLU A 72 -5.76 -1.93 -10.51
N ALA A 73 -5.48 -0.80 -11.17
CA ALA A 73 -4.88 -0.79 -12.50
C ALA A 73 -3.49 -1.46 -12.49
N LEU A 74 -2.66 -1.16 -11.49
CA LEU A 74 -1.37 -1.81 -11.29
C LEU A 74 -1.52 -3.33 -11.18
N ALA A 75 -2.41 -3.80 -10.30
CA ALA A 75 -2.64 -5.22 -10.07
C ALA A 75 -3.14 -5.94 -11.33
N LYS A 76 -4.01 -5.30 -12.13
CA LYS A 76 -4.50 -5.82 -13.41
C LYS A 76 -3.39 -5.96 -14.45
N CYS A 77 -2.40 -5.06 -14.45
CA CYS A 77 -1.30 -5.02 -15.43
C CYS A 77 -0.10 -5.93 -15.08
N LEU A 78 -0.14 -6.68 -13.97
CA LEU A 78 0.97 -7.56 -13.61
C LEU A 78 1.08 -8.77 -14.56
N PRO A 79 2.28 -9.05 -15.12
CA PRO A 79 2.49 -10.19 -16.01
C PRO A 79 2.59 -11.49 -15.21
N LEU A 80 1.44 -12.09 -14.89
CA LEU A 80 1.33 -13.26 -14.02
C LEU A 80 1.04 -14.57 -14.78
N GLU A 81 0.96 -14.52 -16.10
CA GLU A 81 0.60 -15.62 -17.01
C GLU A 81 1.59 -16.80 -16.90
N ASN A 82 2.86 -16.52 -16.60
CA ASN A 82 3.87 -17.57 -16.47
C ASN A 82 3.92 -18.20 -15.06
N SER A 83 3.03 -17.79 -14.14
CA SER A 83 3.13 -18.13 -12.71
C SER A 83 2.03 -19.08 -12.21
N HIS A 84 1.23 -19.67 -13.10
CA HIS A 84 0.07 -20.50 -12.75
C HIS A 84 0.41 -21.72 -11.87
N ASN A 85 1.59 -22.31 -12.05
CA ASN A 85 2.04 -23.50 -11.30
C ASN A 85 2.88 -23.17 -10.06
N VAL A 86 3.03 -21.89 -9.72
CA VAL A 86 3.85 -21.43 -8.59
C VAL A 86 2.93 -20.95 -7.48
N VAL A 87 3.09 -21.48 -6.27
CA VAL A 87 2.37 -21.02 -5.08
C VAL A 87 2.91 -19.64 -4.65
N PRO A 88 2.06 -18.64 -4.38
CA PRO A 88 0.60 -18.67 -4.46
C PRO A 88 0.08 -18.49 -5.91
N PRO A 89 -1.14 -18.97 -6.24
CA PRO A 89 -1.73 -18.80 -7.57
C PRO A 89 -1.76 -17.34 -8.05
N SER A 90 -1.78 -17.12 -9.37
CA SER A 90 -1.73 -15.78 -9.97
C SER A 90 -2.82 -14.82 -9.46
N ALA A 91 -4.06 -15.29 -9.24
CA ALA A 91 -5.12 -14.49 -8.65
C ALA A 91 -4.76 -13.96 -7.25
N ILE A 92 -4.14 -14.80 -6.42
CA ILE A 92 -3.68 -14.42 -5.08
C ILE A 92 -2.51 -13.43 -5.17
N LYS A 93 -1.56 -13.65 -6.08
CA LYS A 93 -0.46 -12.69 -6.32
C LYS A 93 -1.00 -11.30 -6.68
N ARG A 94 -2.06 -11.25 -7.50
CA ARG A 94 -2.73 -10.01 -7.89
C ARG A 94 -3.38 -9.30 -6.69
N ILE A 95 -4.09 -10.05 -5.84
CA ILE A 95 -4.67 -9.52 -4.59
C ILE A 95 -3.57 -8.97 -3.68
N LEU A 96 -2.49 -9.74 -3.45
CA LEU A 96 -1.38 -9.30 -2.60
C LEU A 96 -0.71 -8.03 -3.12
N ALA A 97 -0.53 -7.91 -4.43
CA ALA A 97 0.03 -6.72 -5.03
C ALA A 97 -0.89 -5.50 -4.90
N TYR A 98 -2.20 -5.69 -5.06
CA TYR A 98 -3.19 -4.64 -4.79
C TYR A 98 -3.12 -4.17 -3.33
N LEU A 99 -3.16 -5.10 -2.37
CA LEU A 99 -3.12 -4.78 -0.94
C LEU A 99 -1.83 -4.04 -0.54
N GLU A 100 -0.68 -4.46 -1.05
CA GLU A 100 0.59 -3.79 -0.76
C GLU A 100 0.64 -2.39 -1.39
N CYS A 101 0.14 -2.24 -2.61
CA CYS A 101 0.02 -0.94 -3.26
C CYS A 101 -0.90 -0.01 -2.47
N GLU A 102 -2.10 -0.48 -2.11
CA GLU A 102 -3.12 0.31 -1.41
C GLU A 102 -2.58 0.78 -0.06
N LYS A 103 -2.00 -0.14 0.72
CA LYS A 103 -1.37 0.18 2.01
C LYS A 103 -0.30 1.27 1.86
N LYS A 104 0.59 1.13 0.88
CA LYS A 104 1.68 2.09 0.66
C LYS A 104 1.13 3.45 0.23
N LYS A 105 0.20 3.48 -0.70
CA LYS A 105 -0.40 4.70 -1.22
C LYS A 105 -1.25 5.42 -0.18
N ARG A 106 -2.01 4.69 0.63
CA ARG A 106 -2.74 5.22 1.79
C ARG A 106 -1.79 5.89 2.78
N LEU A 107 -0.70 5.22 3.14
CA LEU A 107 0.32 5.78 4.04
C LEU A 107 0.90 7.09 3.48
N ILE A 108 1.31 7.09 2.21
CA ILE A 108 1.86 8.29 1.55
C ILE A 108 0.82 9.43 1.54
N ALA A 109 -0.44 9.14 1.26
CA ALA A 109 -1.50 10.13 1.29
C ALA A 109 -1.69 10.72 2.70
N CYS A 110 -1.69 9.89 3.74
CA CYS A 110 -1.76 10.36 5.13
C CYS A 110 -0.55 11.25 5.49
N MET A 111 0.66 10.86 5.07
CA MET A 111 1.88 11.66 5.29
C MET A 111 1.80 13.00 4.57
N LYS A 112 1.29 13.02 3.34
CA LYS A 112 1.08 14.23 2.55
C LYS A 112 0.09 15.18 3.23
N GLU A 113 -1.02 14.66 3.75
CA GLU A 113 -2.02 15.46 4.46
C GLU A 113 -1.48 16.02 5.78
N ASP A 114 -0.75 15.22 6.57
CA ASP A 114 -0.11 15.71 7.80
C ASP A 114 0.95 16.78 7.50
N LEU A 115 1.76 16.58 6.45
CA LEU A 115 2.76 17.56 6.03
C LEU A 115 2.12 18.88 5.58
N LYS A 116 0.96 18.85 4.90
CA LYS A 116 0.20 20.07 4.55
C LYS A 116 -0.16 20.90 5.79
N HIS A 117 -0.49 20.25 6.90
CA HIS A 117 -0.84 20.92 8.16
C HIS A 117 0.38 21.40 8.96
N ARG A 118 1.57 20.84 8.70
CA ARG A 118 2.82 21.12 9.43
C ARG A 118 3.89 21.80 8.57
N ILE A 119 3.52 22.28 7.39
CA ILE A 119 4.48 22.81 6.42
C ILE A 119 5.23 24.04 6.94
N SER A 120 4.65 24.77 7.90
CA SER A 120 5.33 25.87 8.61
C SER A 120 6.50 25.41 9.48
N ASP A 121 6.50 24.15 9.90
CA ASP A 121 7.46 23.60 10.86
C ASP A 121 8.65 22.94 10.14
N ILE A 122 8.57 22.80 8.80
CA ILE A 122 9.55 22.09 7.98
C ILE A 122 10.04 23.02 6.88
N ASP A 123 11.34 23.29 6.86
CA ASP A 123 11.95 24.07 5.78
C ASP A 123 12.05 23.23 4.48
N ILE A 124 11.04 23.38 3.61
CA ILE A 124 11.00 22.76 2.28
C ILE A 124 11.58 23.64 1.18
N SER A 125 12.15 24.81 1.52
CA SER A 125 12.73 25.75 0.55
C SER A 125 13.78 25.09 -0.36
N PRO A 126 14.68 24.20 0.14
CA PRO A 126 15.65 23.54 -0.73
C PRO A 126 15.02 22.70 -1.84
N ILE A 127 13.85 22.08 -1.59
CA ILE A 127 13.13 21.30 -2.60
C ILE A 127 12.53 22.23 -3.66
N LYS A 128 11.95 23.36 -3.21
CA LYS A 128 11.34 24.37 -4.09
C LYS A 128 12.38 25.08 -4.95
N GLU A 129 13.59 25.31 -4.43
CA GLU A 129 14.71 25.88 -5.18
C GLU A 129 15.21 24.94 -6.28
N LEU A 130 15.29 23.63 -6.00
CA LEU A 130 15.67 22.61 -6.99
C LEU A 130 14.57 22.39 -8.04
N HIS A 131 13.30 22.61 -7.68
CA HIS A 131 12.15 22.38 -8.54
C HIS A 131 11.18 23.58 -8.57
N PRO A 132 11.59 24.73 -9.15
CA PRO A 132 10.85 25.99 -9.04
C PRO A 132 9.52 26.03 -9.81
N HIS A 133 9.29 25.07 -10.72
CA HIS A 133 8.05 24.97 -11.50
C HIS A 133 7.03 24.01 -10.91
N GLU A 134 7.36 23.31 -9.83
CA GLU A 134 6.42 22.43 -9.15
C GLU A 134 5.37 23.24 -8.39
N THR A 135 4.14 22.74 -8.42
CA THR A 135 3.09 23.22 -7.52
C THR A 135 3.43 22.86 -6.07
N ASP A 136 2.87 23.58 -5.10
CA ASP A 136 3.10 23.27 -3.68
C ASP A 136 2.72 21.81 -3.35
N ASP A 137 1.66 21.26 -3.98
CA ASP A 137 1.27 19.85 -3.80
C ASP A 137 2.34 18.87 -4.30
N GLN A 138 2.99 19.16 -5.44
CA GLN A 138 4.10 18.38 -5.98
C GLN A 138 5.36 18.50 -5.11
N THR A 139 5.65 19.69 -4.59
CA THR A 139 6.76 19.91 -3.66
C THR A 139 6.56 19.10 -2.37
N ILE A 140 5.35 19.09 -1.81
CA ILE A 140 4.98 18.30 -0.63
C ILE A 140 5.10 16.80 -0.93
N GLU A 141 4.59 16.33 -2.07
CA GLU A 141 4.70 14.93 -2.45
C GLU A 141 6.16 14.48 -2.58
N ARG A 142 7.02 15.33 -3.17
CA ARG A 142 8.46 15.12 -3.25
C ARG A 142 9.11 15.09 -1.86
N ALA A 143 8.74 16.00 -0.97
CA ALA A 143 9.22 16.01 0.40
C ALA A 143 8.85 14.72 1.13
N VAL A 144 7.60 14.25 1.01
CA VAL A 144 7.15 12.96 1.56
C VAL A 144 8.01 11.81 1.02
N PHE A 145 8.32 11.80 -0.28
CA PHE A 145 9.13 10.75 -0.87
C PHE A 145 10.57 10.75 -0.33
N VAL A 146 11.19 11.92 -0.18
CA VAL A 146 12.53 12.05 0.42
C VAL A 146 12.53 11.58 1.88
N LEU A 147 11.54 12.02 2.67
CA LEU A 147 11.41 11.63 4.07
C LEU A 147 11.12 10.14 4.25
N TYR A 148 10.34 9.55 3.33
CA TYR A 148 10.05 8.12 3.32
C TYR A 148 11.26 7.27 2.90
N ALA A 149 12.09 7.78 1.98
CA ALA A 149 13.27 7.08 1.47
C ALA A 149 14.51 7.23 2.37
N ALA A 150 14.58 8.29 3.19
CA ALA A 150 15.57 8.41 4.25
C ALA A 150 15.34 7.29 5.28
N GLU A 151 16.36 6.50 5.58
CA GLU A 151 16.25 5.23 6.30
C GLU A 151 15.50 5.32 7.65
N PRO A 152 14.88 4.21 8.14
CA PRO A 152 14.00 4.17 9.32
C PRO A 152 14.61 4.56 10.67
N ASP A 153 15.93 4.76 10.71
CA ASP A 153 16.70 5.08 11.92
C ASP A 153 17.14 6.56 11.96
N SER A 154 16.89 7.32 10.90
CA SER A 154 17.38 8.71 10.77
C SER A 154 16.39 9.79 11.23
N PHE A 155 15.14 9.44 11.52
CA PHE A 155 14.15 10.38 12.02
C PHE A 155 13.22 9.73 13.04
N GLU A 156 12.92 10.47 14.11
CA GLU A 156 11.92 10.12 15.14
C GLU A 156 10.48 9.97 14.60
N LEU A 157 10.27 9.83 13.29
CA LEU A 157 8.99 9.68 12.62
C LEU A 157 8.20 8.42 13.03
N LYS A 158 8.83 7.45 13.71
CA LYS A 158 8.14 6.30 14.33
C LYS A 158 7.10 6.73 15.37
N SER A 159 7.30 7.86 16.07
CA SER A 159 6.31 8.38 17.03
C SER A 159 5.22 9.24 16.36
N TYR A 160 5.53 9.88 15.23
CA TYR A 160 4.61 10.79 14.53
C TYR A 160 3.55 10.05 13.70
N PHE A 161 3.87 8.88 13.13
CA PHE A 161 2.96 8.17 12.21
C PHE A 161 2.16 7.02 12.85
N GLN A 162 2.32 6.79 14.16
CA GLN A 162 1.76 5.65 14.87
C GLN A 162 0.21 5.64 14.96
N ARG A 163 -0.46 6.75 14.62
CA ARG A 163 -1.93 6.85 14.60
C ARG A 163 -2.61 6.36 13.32
N PHE A 164 -1.89 6.14 12.22
CA PHE A 164 -2.52 5.94 10.90
C PHE A 164 -2.61 4.48 10.44
N LEU A 165 -2.02 3.54 11.18
CA LEU A 165 -2.12 2.10 10.88
C LEU A 165 -3.48 1.47 11.29
N LEU A 166 -4.39 2.26 11.86
CA LEU A 166 -5.70 1.81 12.38
C LEU A 166 -6.91 2.48 11.68
N LEU A 167 -6.70 3.20 10.58
CA LEU A 167 -7.75 3.62 9.63
C LEU A 167 -7.74 2.71 8.40
#